data_AF-A0A943R9L7-F1
#
_entry.id   AF-A0A943R9L7-F1
#
_cell.length_a   1.000
_cell.length_b   1.000
_cell.length_c   1.000
_cell.angle_alpha   90.00
_cell.angle_beta   90.00
_cell.angle_gamma   90.00
#
_symmetry.space_group_name_H-M   'P 1'
#
loop_
_entity.id
_entity.type
_entity.pdbx_description
1 polymer ?
#
loop_
_entity_poly.entity_id
_entity_poly.type
_entity_poly.pdbx_seq_one_letter_code
_entity_poly.pdbx_strand_id
1 'polypeptide(L)' 'MSFKMHFGHDIYHLRTDSLKLTQQQVADAIPISLREYQKIEKGELSPGSEIFLRLVFFFDIDIQKYREDL' A
#
# COMPACT_ATOMS: atom_id res chain seq x y z
N MET A 1 16.25 -0.47 0.87
CA MET A 1 15.31 0.55 0.34
C MET A 1 14.55 1.12 1.55
N SER A 2 14.06 2.36 1.55
CA SER A 2 13.26 2.81 2.72
C SER A 2 11.91 2.09 2.73
N PHE A 3 11.34 1.82 3.92
CA PHE A 3 10.02 1.20 4.08
C PHE A 3 8.96 1.80 3.13
N LYS A 4 8.91 3.13 3.01
CA LYS A 4 7.97 3.84 2.12
C LYS A 4 8.08 3.42 0.67
N MET A 5 9.32 3.33 0.15
CA MET A 5 9.56 2.98 -1.25
C MET A 5 9.29 1.50 -1.50
N HIS A 6 9.70 0.62 -0.58
CA HIS A 6 9.45 -0.82 -0.68
C HIS A 6 7.95 -1.12 -0.64
N PHE A 7 7.25 -0.61 0.37
CA PHE A 7 5.81 -0.80 0.54
C PHE A 7 4.99 -0.20 -0.60
N GLY A 8 5.35 1.01 -1.06
CA GLY A 8 4.68 1.65 -2.20
C GLY A 8 4.83 0.85 -3.49
N HIS A 9 6.04 0.31 -3.74
CA HIS A 9 6.33 -0.55 -4.88
C HIS A 9 5.54 -1.86 -4.84
N ASP A 10 5.48 -2.54 -3.68
CA ASP A 10 4.70 -3.77 -3.52
C ASP A 10 3.22 -3.55 -3.81
N ILE A 11 2.62 -2.50 -3.23
CA ILE A 11 1.22 -2.17 -3.46
C ILE A 11 0.96 -1.86 -4.94
N TYR A 12 1.85 -1.11 -5.58
CA TYR A 12 1.71 -0.80 -7.01
C TYR A 12 1.60 -2.09 -7.83
N HIS A 13 2.53 -3.03 -7.64
CA HIS A 13 2.55 -4.29 -8.37
C HIS A 13 1.38 -5.21 -8.04
N LEU A 14 0.99 -5.32 -6.77
CA LEU A 14 -0.17 -6.11 -6.37
C LEU A 14 -1.46 -5.53 -6.98
N ARG A 15 -1.59 -4.20 -7.00
CA ARG A 15 -2.72 -3.51 -7.62
C ARG A 15 -2.75 -3.70 -9.13
N THR A 16 -1.65 -3.50 -9.84
CA THR A 16 -1.62 -3.54 -11.32
C THR A 16 -1.59 -4.95 -11.88
N ASP A 17 -0.78 -5.83 -11.29
CA ASP A 17 -0.41 -7.09 -11.92
C ASP A 17 -1.31 -8.23 -11.44
N SER A 18 -1.65 -8.23 -10.13
CA SER A 18 -2.48 -9.29 -9.53
C SER A 18 -3.97 -8.96 -9.61
N LEU A 19 -4.37 -7.79 -9.10
CA LEU A 19 -5.80 -7.45 -8.97
C LEU A 19 -6.35 -6.60 -10.13
N LYS A 20 -5.48 -5.98 -10.93
CA LYS A 20 -5.84 -5.09 -12.05
C LYS A 20 -6.83 -3.98 -11.65
N LEU A 21 -6.64 -3.43 -10.45
CA LEU A 21 -7.50 -2.38 -9.90
C LEU A 21 -6.94 -0.99 -10.23
N THR A 22 -7.85 -0.03 -10.34
CA THR A 22 -7.48 1.40 -10.33
C THR A 22 -7.17 1.85 -8.91
N GLN A 23 -6.39 2.94 -8.78
CA GLN A 23 -6.11 3.54 -7.48
C GLN A 23 -7.39 3.98 -6.76
N GLN A 24 -8.40 4.45 -7.49
CA GLN A 24 -9.71 4.82 -6.94
C GLN A 24 -10.44 3.62 -6.34
N GLN A 25 -10.47 2.49 -7.04
CA GLN A 25 -11.13 1.28 -6.51
C GLN A 25 -10.50 0.79 -5.21
N VAL A 26 -9.18 0.90 -5.07
CA VAL A 26 -8.51 0.58 -3.82
C VAL A 26 -8.90 1.59 -2.74
N ALA A 27 -8.84 2.89 -3.03
CA ALA A 27 -9.22 3.95 -2.10
C ALA A 27 -10.71 3.90 -1.68
N ASP A 28 -11.59 3.34 -2.50
CA ASP A 28 -13.00 3.12 -2.15
C ASP A 28 -13.17 1.86 -1.28
N ALA A 29 -12.34 0.83 -1.47
CA ALA A 29 -12.41 -0.44 -0.74
C ALA A 29 -11.85 -0.34 0.69
N ILE A 30 -10.87 0.53 0.89
CA ILE A 30 -10.30 0.85 2.20
C ILE A 30 -10.52 2.34 2.44
N PRO A 31 -11.18 2.76 3.53
CA PRO A 31 -11.67 4.14 3.71
C PRO A 31 -10.53 5.15 3.87
N ILE A 32 -9.85 5.47 2.77
CA ILE A 32 -8.71 6.36 2.65
C ILE A 32 -8.96 7.31 1.47
N SER A 33 -8.42 8.52 1.53
CA SER A 33 -8.51 9.41 0.37
C SER A 33 -7.64 8.89 -0.79
N LEU A 34 -8.10 9.06 -2.03
CA LEU A 34 -7.31 8.73 -3.23
C LEU A 34 -5.93 9.38 -3.20
N ARG A 35 -5.85 10.65 -2.76
CA ARG A 35 -4.59 11.40 -2.69
C ARG A 35 -3.60 10.78 -1.70
N GLU A 36 -4.09 10.29 -0.57
CA GLU A 36 -3.25 9.63 0.42
C GLU A 36 -2.75 8.28 -0.10
N TYR A 37 -3.64 7.49 -0.72
CA TYR A 37 -3.26 6.24 -1.39
C TYR A 37 -2.18 6.48 -2.46
N GLN A 38 -2.34 7.50 -3.30
CA GLN A 38 -1.36 7.88 -4.33
C GLN A 38 0.01 8.24 -3.75
N LYS A 39 0.05 8.95 -2.62
CA LYS A 39 1.31 9.30 -1.95
C LYS A 39 1.98 8.07 -1.32
N ILE A 40 1.20 7.13 -0.80
CA ILE A 40 1.70 5.85 -0.27
C ILE A 40 2.30 5.03 -1.41
N GLU A 41 1.57 4.83 -2.50
CA GLU A 41 2.01 4.03 -3.66
C GLU A 41 3.29 4.62 -4.30
N LYS A 42 3.44 5.95 -4.32
CA LYS A 42 4.67 6.63 -4.79
C LYS A 42 5.84 6.59 -3.79
N GLY A 43 5.64 6.11 -2.56
CA GLY A 43 6.64 6.14 -1.50
C GLY A 43 6.91 7.53 -0.89
N GLU A 44 6.04 8.51 -1.14
CA GLU A 44 6.15 9.87 -0.57
C GLU A 44 5.67 9.91 0.89
N LEU A 45 4.72 9.04 1.25
CA LEU A 45 4.06 8.99 2.56
C LEU A 45 4.12 7.57 3.14
N SER A 46 4.47 7.46 4.43
CA SER A 46 4.22 6.21 5.18
C SER A 46 2.74 6.19 5.60
N PRO A 47 2.01 5.09 5.38
CA PRO A 47 0.67 4.95 5.95
C PRO A 47 0.72 4.98 7.48
N GLY A 48 -0.33 5.51 8.10
CA GLY A 48 -0.56 5.28 9.53
C GLY A 48 -0.86 3.80 9.80
N SER A 49 -0.71 3.34 11.06
CA SER A 49 -0.82 1.92 11.42
C SER A 49 -2.15 1.27 11.00
N GLU A 50 -3.27 1.99 11.13
CA GLU A 50 -4.58 1.48 10.71
C GLU A 50 -4.65 1.28 9.18
N ILE A 51 -4.24 2.29 8.40
CA ILE A 51 -4.22 2.22 6.94
C ILE A 51 -3.26 1.14 6.47
N PHE A 52 -2.10 1.02 7.12
CA PHE A 52 -1.14 -0.04 6.85
C PHE A 52 -1.77 -1.43 7.01
N LEU A 53 -2.42 -1.71 8.14
CA LEU A 53 -3.10 -2.99 8.37
C LEU A 53 -4.22 -3.25 7.35
N ARG A 54 -5.00 -2.22 7.01
CA ARG A 54 -6.05 -2.32 6.00
C ARG A 54 -5.49 -2.70 4.62
N LEU A 55 -4.39 -2.08 4.20
CA LEU A 55 -3.71 -2.39 2.95
C LEU A 55 -3.12 -3.81 2.97
N VAL A 56 -2.46 -4.18 4.07
CA VAL A 56 -1.89 -5.51 4.26
C VAL A 56 -2.95 -6.59 4.14
N PHE A 57 -4.11 -6.43 4.78
CA PHE A 57 -5.19 -7.40 4.70
C PHE A 57 -5.90 -7.39 3.34
N PHE A 58 -6.07 -6.21 2.73
CA PHE A 58 -6.71 -6.09 1.43
C PHE A 58 -5.91 -6.78 0.32
N PHE A 59 -4.58 -6.67 0.37
CA PHE A 59 -3.66 -7.23 -0.63
C PHE A 59 -3.05 -8.58 -0.23
N ASP A 60 -3.44 -9.13 0.93
CA ASP A 60 -2.89 -10.37 1.50
C ASP A 60 -1.34 -10.38 1.57
N ILE A 61 -0.78 -9.29 2.10
CA ILE A 61 0.67 -9.09 2.19
C ILE A 61 1.21 -9.76 3.45
N ASP A 62 2.29 -10.52 3.32
CA ASP A 62 3.07 -10.95 4.49
C ASP A 62 3.85 -9.77 5.10
N ILE A 63 3.40 -9.34 6.28
CA ILE A 63 3.99 -8.20 7.01
C ILE A 63 5.46 -8.44 7.37
N GLN A 64 5.87 -9.71 7.51
CA GLN A 64 7.25 -10.04 7.88
C GLN A 64 8.26 -9.58 6.83
N LYS A 65 7.83 -9.35 5.59
CA LYS A 65 8.66 -8.78 4.51
C LYS A 65 9.25 -7.41 4.84
N TYR A 66 8.62 -6.66 5.75
CA TYR A 66 9.04 -5.30 6.12
C TYR A 66 9.84 -5.25 7.43
N ARG A 67 10.19 -6.39 8.02
CA ARG A 67 10.90 -6.45 9.31
C ARG A 67 12.28 -5.78 9.27
N GLU A 68 12.97 -5.89 8.14
CA GLU A 68 14.33 -5.34 7.95
C GLU A 68 14.31 -3.87 7.50
N ASP A 69 13.14 -3.32 7.19
CA ASP A 69 12.98 -1.92 6.76
C ASP A 69 12.88 -0.93 7.94
N LEU A 70 12.80 -1.45 9.17
CA LEU A 70 12.70 -0.73 10.45
C LEU A 70 13.98 -0.87 11.27
#